data_AF-A0A154PLK6-F1
#
_entry.id   AF-A0A154PLK6-F1
#
_cell.length_a   1.000
_cell.length_b   1.000
_cell.length_c   1.000
_cell.angle_alpha   90.00
_cell.angle_beta   90.00
_cell.angle_gamma   90.00
#
_symmetry.space_group_name_H-M   'P 1'
#
loop_
_entity.id
_entity.type
_entity.pdbx_description
1 polymer ?
#
loop_
_entity_poly.entity_id
_entity_poly.type
_entity_poly.pdbx_seq_one_letter_code
_entity_poly.pdbx_strand_id
1 'polypeptide(L)'
;ELGRSTVPHPSYSLDIAPSDYYLFRAFKRHLVGKKFDNCATLKKCIGDFFCIPMQARSFWEKGIQNLRRRWLNGIDNDGDYIVE
;
A
#
# COMPACT_ATOMS: atom_id res chain seq x y z
N GLU A 1 17.93 20.27 6.04
CA GLU A 1 16.67 19.60 5.67
C GLU A 1 16.66 19.25 4.18
N LEU A 2 15.86 18.26 3.75
CA LEU A 2 15.90 17.69 2.38
C LEU A 2 14.96 18.41 1.37
N GLY A 3 14.38 19.56 1.70
CA GLY A 3 13.50 20.33 0.79
C GLY A 3 12.16 19.63 0.45
N ARG A 4 11.66 18.75 1.32
CA ARG A 4 10.38 18.04 1.14
C ARG A 4 9.30 18.61 2.04
N SER A 5 8.09 18.75 1.51
CA SER A 5 6.89 19.01 2.31
C SER A 5 6.37 17.71 2.94
N THR A 6 5.80 17.83 4.14
CA THR A 6 5.09 16.75 4.80
C THR A 6 3.60 16.83 4.48
N VAL A 7 2.95 15.67 4.36
CA VAL A 7 1.49 15.58 4.23
C VAL A 7 0.93 15.21 5.60
N PRO A 8 -0.07 15.93 6.12
CA PRO A 8 -0.74 15.56 7.37
C PRO A 8 -1.30 14.14 7.28
N HIS A 9 -1.03 13.31 8.29
CA HIS A 9 -1.53 11.95 8.36
C HIS A 9 -2.16 11.72 9.75
N PRO A 10 -3.49 11.55 9.84
CA PRO A 10 -4.16 11.26 11.11
C PRO A 10 -3.67 9.95 11.74
N SER A 11 -3.75 9.88 13.07
CA SER A 11 -3.38 8.68 13.82
C SER A 11 -4.31 7.52 13.51
N TYR A 12 -3.77 6.30 13.47
CA TYR A 12 -4.50 5.04 13.25
C TYR A 12 -5.20 4.89 11.87
N SER A 13 -4.87 5.72 10.88
CA SER A 13 -5.57 5.75 9.59
C SER A 13 -4.84 4.96 8.48
N LEU A 14 -4.72 3.64 8.68
CA LEU A 14 -4.11 2.72 7.69
C LEU A 14 -4.93 2.65 6.38
N ASP A 15 -6.22 2.92 6.46
CA ASP A 15 -7.17 2.99 5.35
C ASP A 15 -6.97 4.21 4.44
N ILE A 16 -6.12 5.17 4.81
CA ILE A 16 -5.69 6.27 3.92
C ILE A 16 -4.20 6.24 3.62
N ALA A 17 -3.47 5.22 4.07
CA ALA A 17 -2.05 5.01 3.74
C ALA A 17 -1.92 4.11 2.50
N PRO A 18 -1.45 4.62 1.33
CA PRO A 18 -1.37 3.82 0.10
C PRO A 18 -0.49 2.57 0.23
N SER A 19 0.54 2.64 1.06
CA SER A 19 1.37 1.48 1.40
C SER A 19 0.55 0.36 2.02
N ASP A 20 -0.32 0.68 2.97
CA ASP A 20 -1.09 -0.32 3.73
C ASP A 20 -2.31 -0.82 2.96
N TYR A 21 -3.19 0.08 2.53
CA TYR A 21 -4.46 -0.33 1.92
C TYR A 21 -4.30 -0.95 0.52
N TYR A 22 -3.20 -0.65 -0.18
CA TYR A 22 -2.99 -1.07 -1.57
C TYR A 22 -1.76 -1.96 -1.75
N LEU A 23 -0.56 -1.44 -1.49
CA LEU A 23 0.69 -2.16 -1.77
C LEU A 23 0.82 -3.42 -0.90
N PHE A 24 0.76 -3.26 0.43
CA PHE A 24 0.90 -4.38 1.36
C PHE A 24 -0.29 -5.33 1.29
N ARG A 25 -1.47 -4.86 0.90
CA ARG A 25 -2.58 -5.77 0.59
C ARG A 25 -2.25 -6.71 -0.57
N ALA A 26 -1.73 -6.18 -1.67
CA ALA A 26 -1.29 -6.99 -2.81
C ALA A 26 -0.10 -7.89 -2.44
N PHE A 27 0.86 -7.34 -1.69
CA PHE A 27 2.05 -8.07 -1.26
C PHE A 27 1.73 -9.22 -0.30
N LYS A 28 0.85 -8.99 0.69
CA LYS A 28 0.36 -10.05 1.59
C LYS A 28 -0.26 -11.19 0.79
N ARG A 29 -1.09 -10.89 -0.22
CA ARG A 29 -1.67 -11.92 -1.13
C ARG A 29 -0.58 -12.70 -1.87
N HIS A 30 0.47 -12.03 -2.33
CA HIS A 30 1.62 -12.69 -2.94
C HIS A 30 2.36 -13.62 -1.96
N LEU A 31 2.40 -13.27 -0.68
CA LEU A 31 3.09 -14.04 0.36
C LEU A 31 2.29 -15.22 0.92
N VAL A 32 0.96 -15.26 0.76
CA VAL A 32 0.12 -16.31 1.36
C VAL A 32 0.64 -17.70 0.99
N GLY A 33 0.84 -18.54 2.01
CA GLY A 33 1.27 -19.94 1.86
C GLY A 33 2.75 -20.14 1.54
N LYS A 34 3.53 -19.07 1.30
CA LYS A 34 4.97 -19.18 1.10
C LYS A 34 5.68 -19.38 2.43
N LYS A 35 6.63 -20.32 2.45
CA LYS A 35 7.59 -20.49 3.55
C LYS A 35 8.99 -20.18 3.00
N PHE A 36 9.81 -19.57 3.83
CA PHE A 36 11.16 -19.15 3.47
C PHE A 36 12.15 -19.77 4.45
N ASP A 37 13.13 -20.48 3.94
CA ASP A 37 14.13 -21.16 4.77
C ASP A 37 15.21 -20.20 5.27
N ASN A 38 15.39 -19.07 4.57
CA ASN A 38 16.39 -18.06 4.90
C ASN A 38 16.07 -16.69 4.29
N CYS A 39 16.79 -15.67 4.75
CA CYS A 39 16.65 -14.30 4.28
C CYS A 39 16.92 -14.12 2.78
N ALA A 40 17.75 -14.95 2.14
CA ALA A 40 18.03 -14.83 0.71
C ALA A 40 16.79 -15.22 -0.12
N THR A 41 16.11 -16.32 0.25
CA THR A 41 14.86 -16.74 -0.40
C THR A 41 13.74 -15.71 -0.21
N LEU A 42 13.64 -15.11 0.98
CA LEU A 42 12.70 -14.01 1.26
C LEU A 42 13.01 -12.76 0.40
N LYS A 43 14.27 -12.31 0.38
CA LYS A 43 14.70 -11.15 -0.42
C LYS A 43 14.44 -11.36 -1.91
N LYS A 44 14.69 -12.57 -2.41
CA LYS A 44 14.37 -12.92 -3.80
C LYS A 44 12.87 -12.83 -4.05
N CYS A 45 12.03 -13.40 -3.20
CA CYS A 45 10.56 -13.31 -3.36
C CYS A 45 10.05 -11.86 -3.32
N ILE A 46 10.61 -11.02 -2.45
CA ILE A 46 10.33 -9.58 -2.42
C ILE A 46 10.75 -8.94 -3.74
N GLY A 47 11.99 -9.19 -4.19
CA GLY A 47 12.51 -8.67 -5.45
C GLY A 47 11.64 -9.08 -6.64
N ASP A 48 11.27 -10.36 -6.73
CA ASP A 48 10.38 -10.88 -7.77
C ASP A 48 9.04 -10.13 -7.76
N PHE A 49 8.41 -9.93 -6.59
CA PHE A 49 7.16 -9.16 -6.50
C PHE A 49 7.28 -7.73 -7.08
N PHE A 50 8.41 -7.06 -6.87
CA PHE A 50 8.67 -5.70 -7.37
C PHE A 50 9.19 -5.66 -8.82
N CYS A 51 9.77 -6.75 -9.33
CA CYS A 51 10.34 -6.83 -10.68
C CYS A 51 9.36 -7.38 -11.74
N ILE A 52 8.25 -8.03 -11.36
CA ILE A 52 7.27 -8.56 -12.33
C ILE A 52 6.62 -7.37 -13.10
N PRO A 53 6.46 -7.47 -14.44
CA PRO A 53 5.76 -6.46 -15.28
C PRO A 53 4.31 -6.12 -14.83
N MET A 54 3.75 -6.88 -13.88
CA MET A 54 2.46 -6.65 -13.21
C MET A 54 2.46 -5.43 -12.29
N GLN A 55 3.62 -4.86 -11.95
CA GLN A 55 3.70 -3.49 -11.45
C GLN A 55 3.82 -2.50 -12.61
N ALA A 56 2.99 -2.70 -13.64
CA ALA A 56 2.74 -1.68 -14.64
C ALA A 56 2.49 -0.36 -13.92
N ARG A 57 2.98 0.75 -14.48
CA ARG A 57 2.75 2.11 -13.97
C ARG A 57 1.33 2.32 -13.44
N SER A 58 0.34 1.74 -14.12
CA SER A 58 -1.07 1.74 -13.73
C SER A 58 -1.38 1.14 -12.36
N PHE A 59 -0.66 0.12 -11.88
CA PHE A 59 -0.80 -0.41 -10.53
C PHE A 59 -0.51 0.68 -9.50
N TRP A 60 0.67 1.31 -9.61
CA TRP A 60 1.11 2.35 -8.70
C TRP A 60 0.23 3.59 -8.79
N GLU A 61 -0.10 4.02 -10.00
CA GLU A 61 -1.02 5.14 -10.24
C GLU A 61 -2.38 4.89 -9.61
N LYS A 62 -2.95 3.70 -9.78
CA LYS A 62 -4.24 3.34 -9.19
C LYS A 62 -4.18 3.37 -7.66
N GLY A 63 -3.09 2.89 -7.06
CA GLY A 63 -2.87 2.96 -5.62
C GLY A 63 -2.94 4.40 -5.11
N ILE A 64 -2.23 5.32 -5.76
CA ILE A 64 -2.20 6.75 -5.41
C ILE A 64 -3.53 7.45 -5.73
N GLN A 65 -4.13 7.20 -6.90
CA GLN A 65 -5.39 7.83 -7.31
C GLN A 65 -6.55 7.46 -6.39
N ASN A 66 -6.54 6.26 -5.82
CA ASN A 66 -7.54 5.84 -4.83
C ASN A 66 -7.51 6.69 -3.54
N LEU A 67 -6.42 7.40 -3.24
CA LEU A 67 -6.30 8.23 -2.05
C LEU A 67 -7.37 9.32 -2.02
N ARG A 68 -7.64 9.96 -3.16
CA ARG A 68 -8.67 11.00 -3.28
C ARG A 68 -10.04 10.46 -2.85
N ARG A 69 -10.43 9.30 -3.36
CA ARG A 69 -11.71 8.68 -3.02
C ARG A 69 -11.76 8.29 -1.55
N ARG A 70 -10.67 7.75 -1.00
CA ARG A 70 -10.60 7.36 0.41
C ARG A 70 -10.71 8.57 1.35
N TRP A 71 -10.09 9.69 1.02
CA TRP A 71 -10.29 10.93 1.77
C TRP A 71 -11.74 11.42 1.77
N LEU A 72 -12.41 11.38 0.61
CA LEU A 72 -13.83 11.74 0.54
C LEU A 72 -14.68 10.80 1.41
N ASN A 73 -14.47 9.49 1.32
CA ASN A 73 -15.17 8.53 2.18
C ASN A 73 -14.94 8.80 3.68
N GLY A 74 -13.71 9.15 4.07
CA GLY A 74 -13.40 9.49 5.46
C GLY A 74 -14.14 10.74 5.93
N ILE A 75 -14.35 11.73 5.06
CA ILE A 75 -15.15 12.92 5.37
C ILE A 75 -16.63 12.56 5.47
N ASP A 76 -17.15 11.82 4.49
CA ASP A 76 -18.56 11.42 4.44
C ASP A 76 -18.95 10.50 5.61
N ASN A 77 -17.98 9.78 6.17
CA ASN A 77 -18.15 8.91 7.35
C ASN A 77 -17.77 9.59 8.67
N ASP A 78 -17.66 10.93 8.73
CA ASP A 78 -17.32 11.69 9.93
C ASP A 78 -16.01 11.23 10.61
N GLY A 79 -15.04 10.78 9.82
CA GLY A 79 -13.74 10.29 10.27
C GLY A 79 -13.71 8.84 10.74
N ASP A 80 -14.82 8.09 10.61
CA ASP A 80 -14.83 6.66 10.89
C ASP A 80 -14.09 5.86 9.80
N TYR A 81 -13.71 4.62 10.13
CA TYR A 81 -12.93 3.77 9.26
C TYR A 81 -13.64 3.45 7.94
N ILE A 82 -12.86 3.41 6.86
CA ILE A 82 -13.37 3.01 5.54
C ILE A 82 -13.47 1.48 5.50
N VAL A 83 -14.70 0.97 5.48
CA VAL A 83 -14.98 -0.46 5.25
C VAL A 83 -14.98 -0.75 3.74
N GLU A 84 -14.28 -1.81 3.33
CA GLU A 84 -14.23 -2.31 1.95
C GLU A 84 -14.87 -3.69 1.79
#